data_AF-A0A164A673-F1
#
_entry.id   AF-A0A164A673-F1
#
_cell.length_a   1.000
_cell.length_b   1.000
_cell.length_c   1.000
_cell.angle_alpha   90.00
_cell.angle_beta   90.00
_cell.angle_gamma   90.00
#
_symmetry.space_group_name_H-M   'P 1'
#
loop_
_entity.id
_entity.type
_entity.pdbx_description
1 polymer ?
#
loop_
_entity_poly.entity_id
_entity_poly.type
_entity_poly.pdbx_seq_one_letter_code
_entity_poly.pdbx_strand_id
1 'polypeptide(L)'
;MRFLPIFAGLMLCAIPASATRQVIRRNHGFSSSEIKKIEISIQRLGGRIVWKRINSGACTRQGLLGVYKPEQRTIFLCQQNIRHHSEALIETLRHEGWHAVQQICNKGLPVLSKKTVFSKLTQSDKKNLKEFYDRSQYHLEAEARAIEKTPTDAYIRDIELHCK
;
A
#
# COMPACT_ATOMS: atom_id res chain seq x y z
N MET A 1 -41.77 23.37 -53.83
CA MET A 1 -42.04 22.19 -52.96
C MET A 1 -41.18 22.39 -51.71
N ARG A 2 -41.64 22.98 -50.60
CA ARG A 2 -42.63 22.56 -49.58
C ARG A 2 -42.22 21.29 -48.80
N PHE A 3 -42.06 21.49 -47.47
CA PHE A 3 -42.08 20.58 -46.31
C PHE A 3 -40.78 20.01 -45.71
N LEU A 4 -40.38 20.62 -44.57
CA LEU A 4 -39.99 19.99 -43.29
C LEU A 4 -41.26 19.47 -42.55
N PRO A 5 -41.22 18.86 -41.34
CA PRO A 5 -40.28 17.93 -40.67
C PRO A 5 -41.03 16.74 -39.99
N ILE A 6 -40.33 15.73 -39.43
CA ILE A 6 -40.87 14.89 -38.31
C ILE A 6 -39.77 14.57 -37.28
N PHE A 7 -40.08 14.86 -36.02
CA PHE A 7 -39.38 14.53 -34.78
C PHE A 7 -39.70 13.10 -34.30
N ALA A 8 -38.72 12.41 -33.71
CA ALA A 8 -38.82 11.53 -32.54
C ALA A 8 -37.38 11.16 -32.14
N GLY A 9 -36.84 11.39 -30.95
CA GLY A 9 -37.48 11.38 -29.63
C GLY A 9 -37.13 10.07 -28.95
N LEU A 10 -35.99 10.02 -28.23
CA LEU A 10 -35.76 9.09 -27.11
C LEU A 10 -34.59 9.59 -26.25
N MET A 11 -34.94 10.43 -25.28
CA MET A 11 -34.27 10.41 -23.98
C MET A 11 -34.61 9.09 -23.29
N LEU A 12 -33.60 8.38 -22.79
CA LEU A 12 -33.76 7.41 -21.72
C LEU A 12 -32.64 7.58 -20.70
N CYS A 13 -33.08 7.68 -19.45
CA CYS A 13 -32.34 8.01 -18.25
C CYS A 13 -31.39 6.91 -17.78
N ALA A 14 -30.37 7.35 -17.03
CA ALA A 14 -29.79 6.73 -15.83
C ALA A 14 -29.32 5.26 -15.88
N ILE A 15 -28.04 5.05 -15.54
CA ILE A 15 -27.58 4.54 -14.24
C ILE A 15 -26.10 4.94 -14.10
N PRO A 16 -25.65 5.51 -12.97
CA PRO A 16 -24.22 5.60 -12.70
C PRO A 16 -23.74 4.16 -12.52
N ALA A 17 -22.98 3.64 -13.49
CA ALA A 17 -22.23 2.42 -13.26
C ALA A 17 -21.20 2.72 -12.18
N SER A 18 -21.62 2.47 -10.94
CA SER A 18 -20.79 2.36 -9.76
C SER A 18 -19.48 1.73 -10.18
N ALA A 19 -18.41 2.53 -10.17
CA ALA A 19 -17.05 2.06 -10.35
C ALA A 19 -16.74 1.19 -9.12
N THR A 20 -17.29 -0.01 -9.14
CA THR A 20 -16.93 -1.08 -8.24
C THR A 20 -15.50 -1.37 -8.61
N ARG A 21 -14.59 -0.72 -7.88
CA ARG A 21 -13.15 -0.89 -7.97
C ARG A 21 -12.92 -2.38 -7.87
N GLN A 22 -12.77 -3.02 -9.03
CA GLN A 22 -12.61 -4.45 -9.14
C GLN A 22 -11.29 -4.73 -8.44
N VAL A 23 -11.38 -5.14 -7.17
CA VAL A 23 -10.25 -5.69 -6.44
C VAL A 23 -9.85 -6.89 -7.28
N ILE A 24 -8.82 -6.73 -8.10
CA ILE A 24 -8.31 -7.76 -8.98
C ILE A 24 -7.79 -8.86 -8.05
N ARG A 25 -8.68 -9.81 -7.71
CA ARG A 25 -8.37 -11.00 -6.94
C ARG A 25 -7.55 -11.94 -7.81
N ARG A 26 -6.26 -11.65 -7.94
CA ARG A 26 -5.28 -12.65 -8.36
C ARG A 26 -5.03 -13.55 -7.17
N ASN A 27 -5.43 -14.82 -7.26
CA ASN A 27 -5.26 -15.81 -6.22
C ASN A 27 -3.76 -15.96 -5.86
N HIS A 28 -3.25 -15.22 -4.87
CA HIS A 28 -1.82 -15.20 -4.52
C HIS A 28 -1.41 -16.34 -3.57
N GLY A 29 -2.31 -17.27 -3.24
CA GLY A 29 -1.99 -18.42 -2.39
C GLY A 29 -1.80 -18.09 -0.90
N PHE A 30 -1.86 -16.81 -0.52
CA PHE A 30 -1.75 -16.33 0.87
C PHE A 30 -3.05 -15.61 1.26
N SER A 31 -4.10 -16.34 1.63
CA SER A 31 -5.38 -15.73 2.03
C SER A 31 -5.55 -15.83 3.54
N SER A 32 -5.23 -14.76 4.27
CA SER A 32 -5.69 -14.57 5.65
C SER A 32 -6.68 -13.40 5.73
N SER A 33 -7.58 -13.45 6.72
CA SER A 33 -8.48 -12.32 7.02
C SER A 33 -7.69 -11.04 7.32
N GLU A 34 -6.51 -11.17 7.90
CA GLU A 34 -5.60 -10.08 8.25
C GLU A 34 -5.02 -9.37 7.02
N ILE A 35 -4.46 -10.12 6.06
CA ILE A 35 -3.95 -9.56 4.80
C ILE A 35 -5.05 -8.77 4.11
N LYS A 36 -6.25 -9.36 4.00
CA LYS A 36 -7.39 -8.72 3.34
C LYS A 36 -7.79 -7.40 4.01
N LYS A 37 -7.78 -7.33 5.35
CA LYS A 37 -8.06 -6.08 6.08
C LYS A 37 -7.05 -4.99 5.72
N ILE A 38 -5.76 -5.32 5.74
CA ILE A 38 -4.68 -4.38 5.40
C ILE A 38 -4.81 -3.90 3.95
N GLU A 39 -5.03 -4.84 3.01
CA GLU A 39 -5.20 -4.49 1.60
C GLU A 39 -6.36 -3.53 1.36
N ILE A 40 -7.50 -3.78 2.02
CA ILE A 40 -8.68 -2.91 1.91
C ILE A 40 -8.36 -1.50 2.44
N SER A 41 -7.68 -1.39 3.58
CA SER A 41 -7.33 -0.08 4.15
C SER A 41 -6.39 0.73 3.26
N ILE A 42 -5.37 0.08 2.67
CA ILE A 42 -4.45 0.71 1.71
C ILE A 42 -5.19 1.08 0.40
N GLN A 43 -6.13 0.26 -0.05
CA GLN A 43 -6.93 0.59 -1.22
C GLN A 43 -7.85 1.79 -0.95
N ARG A 44 -8.44 1.91 0.24
CA ARG A 44 -9.32 3.02 0.62
C ARG A 44 -8.62 4.38 0.59
N LEU A 45 -7.36 4.45 1.01
CA LEU A 45 -6.56 5.69 0.90
C LEU A 45 -6.07 5.97 -0.54
N GLY A 46 -6.42 5.14 -1.52
CA GLY A 46 -6.08 5.34 -2.94
C GLY A 46 -4.83 4.58 -3.40
N GLY A 47 -4.20 3.80 -2.54
CA GLY A 47 -3.11 2.90 -2.90
C GLY A 47 -3.56 1.71 -3.75
N ARG A 48 -2.60 1.08 -4.42
CA ARG A 48 -2.77 -0.17 -5.19
C ARG A 48 -1.78 -1.20 -4.68
N ILE A 49 -2.16 -2.47 -4.78
CA ILE A 49 -1.30 -3.59 -4.38
C ILE A 49 -1.20 -4.56 -5.54
N VAL A 50 0.03 -4.93 -5.90
CA VAL A 50 0.34 -5.84 -7.00
C VAL A 50 1.23 -6.95 -6.49
N TRP A 51 0.68 -8.16 -6.48
CA TRP A 51 1.42 -9.38 -6.16
C TRP A 51 2.23 -9.86 -7.38
N LYS A 52 3.54 -9.91 -7.25
CA LYS A 52 4.49 -10.39 -8.26
C LYS A 52 4.98 -11.78 -7.87
N ARG A 53 4.50 -12.80 -8.59
CA ARG A 53 4.91 -14.21 -8.39
C ARG A 53 6.31 -14.53 -8.93
N ILE A 54 6.80 -13.71 -9.86
CA ILE A 54 8.12 -13.85 -10.47
C ILE A 54 8.91 -12.56 -10.26
N ASN A 55 10.22 -12.70 -10.03
CA ASN A 55 11.15 -11.59 -9.90
C ASN A 55 11.28 -10.83 -11.23
N SER A 56 10.53 -9.74 -11.36
CA SER A 56 10.45 -8.92 -12.59
C SER A 56 10.03 -7.49 -12.26
N GLY A 57 10.43 -6.52 -13.10
CA GLY A 57 10.10 -5.10 -12.93
C GLY A 57 10.53 -4.57 -11.55
N ALA A 58 9.56 -4.16 -10.73
CA ALA A 58 9.81 -3.69 -9.36
C ALA A 58 10.42 -4.75 -8.42
N CYS A 59 10.37 -6.04 -8.79
CA CYS A 59 10.86 -7.19 -8.01
C CYS A 59 12.14 -7.84 -8.57
N THR A 60 12.99 -7.11 -9.30
CA THR A 60 14.22 -7.67 -9.87
C THR A 60 15.35 -7.85 -8.85
N ARG A 61 15.36 -7.06 -7.76
CA ARG A 61 16.39 -7.15 -6.73
C ARG A 61 16.22 -8.43 -5.92
N GLN A 62 17.28 -9.24 -5.84
CA GLN A 62 17.31 -10.45 -5.01
C GLN A 62 17.05 -10.11 -3.54
N GLY A 63 16.20 -10.89 -2.88
CA GLY A 63 15.86 -10.70 -1.46
C GLY A 63 14.92 -9.53 -1.18
N LEU A 64 14.47 -8.77 -2.18
CA LEU A 64 13.44 -7.75 -2.00
C LEU A 64 12.09 -8.41 -1.72
N LEU A 65 11.45 -8.09 -0.60
CA LEU A 65 10.14 -8.63 -0.23
C LEU A 65 8.98 -7.77 -0.73
N GLY A 66 9.17 -6.45 -0.72
CA GLY A 66 8.20 -5.48 -1.19
C GLY A 66 8.85 -4.16 -1.58
N VAL A 67 8.11 -3.34 -2.31
CA VAL A 67 8.47 -1.94 -2.58
C VAL A 67 7.24 -1.10 -2.88
N TYR A 68 7.14 0.05 -2.25
CA TYR A 68 6.20 1.11 -2.62
C TYR A 68 6.79 2.02 -3.69
N LYS A 69 6.00 2.28 -4.73
CA LYS A 69 6.30 3.19 -5.84
C LYS A 69 5.39 4.43 -5.75
N PRO A 70 5.87 5.56 -5.20
CA PRO A 70 5.05 6.76 -4.98
C PRO A 70 4.38 7.29 -6.24
N GLU A 71 5.10 7.28 -7.36
CA GLU A 71 4.63 7.79 -8.65
C GLU A 71 3.45 6.97 -9.22
N GLN A 72 3.35 5.70 -8.82
CA GLN A 72 2.26 4.80 -9.20
C GLN A 72 1.24 4.59 -8.08
N ARG A 73 1.51 5.13 -6.88
CA ARG A 73 0.81 4.80 -5.63
C ARG A 73 0.61 3.30 -5.45
N THR A 74 1.62 2.51 -5.82
CA THR A 74 1.50 1.06 -5.92
C THR A 74 2.54 0.36 -5.06
N ILE A 75 2.08 -0.57 -4.23
CA ILE A 75 2.89 -1.55 -3.52
C ILE A 75 3.06 -2.76 -4.41
N PHE A 76 4.31 -3.14 -4.66
CA PHE A 76 4.65 -4.40 -5.31
C PHE A 76 5.15 -5.37 -4.24
N LEU A 77 4.46 -6.49 -4.06
CA LEU A 77 4.92 -7.58 -3.19
C LEU A 77 5.60 -8.67 -4.03
N CYS A 78 6.86 -8.94 -3.70
CA CYS A 78 7.75 -9.83 -4.43
C CYS A 78 7.67 -11.25 -3.85
N GLN A 79 6.57 -11.91 -4.18
CA GLN A 79 6.14 -13.17 -3.56
C GLN A 79 7.18 -14.29 -3.67
N GLN A 80 7.99 -14.33 -4.73
CA GLN A 80 9.05 -15.33 -4.89
C GLN A 80 10.10 -15.27 -3.77
N ASN A 81 10.37 -14.08 -3.23
CA ASN A 81 11.35 -13.88 -2.16
C ASN A 81 10.73 -14.03 -0.76
N ILE A 82 9.40 -13.93 -0.66
CA ILE A 82 8.65 -14.22 0.55
C ILE A 82 8.51 -15.75 0.63
N ARG A 83 9.46 -16.39 1.31
CA ARG A 83 9.30 -17.78 1.78
C ARG A 83 7.96 -17.85 2.51
N HIS A 84 7.23 -18.97 2.44
CA HIS A 84 5.82 -19.13 2.83
C HIS A 84 5.40 -18.76 4.30
N HIS A 85 6.18 -17.95 5.01
CA HIS A 85 5.89 -17.33 6.29
C HIS A 85 4.91 -16.16 6.13
N SER A 86 3.69 -16.35 6.64
CA SER A 86 2.64 -15.33 6.63
C SER A 86 3.01 -14.07 7.42
N GLU A 87 3.83 -14.18 8.45
CA GLU A 87 4.25 -13.05 9.28
C GLU A 87 5.11 -12.06 8.49
N ALA A 88 6.20 -12.51 7.88
CA ALA A 88 7.07 -11.67 7.05
C ALA A 88 6.31 -10.98 5.91
N LEU A 89 5.28 -11.64 5.37
CA LEU A 89 4.40 -11.08 4.35
C LEU A 89 3.53 -9.95 4.92
N ILE A 90 2.91 -10.16 6.08
CA ILE A 90 2.08 -9.15 6.75
C ILE A 90 2.93 -7.95 7.14
N GLU A 91 4.11 -8.18 7.74
CA GLU A 91 5.05 -7.11 8.10
C GLU A 91 5.47 -6.30 6.86
N THR A 92 5.88 -6.97 5.78
CA THR A 92 6.22 -6.30 4.51
C THR A 92 5.04 -5.47 3.99
N LEU A 93 3.82 -6.03 4.01
CA LEU A 93 2.65 -5.31 3.54
C LEU A 93 2.34 -4.08 4.42
N ARG A 94 2.49 -4.18 5.75
CA ARG A 94 2.32 -3.04 6.66
C ARG A 94 3.41 -1.98 6.45
N HIS A 95 4.67 -2.40 6.28
CA HIS A 95 5.82 -1.53 6.01
C HIS A 95 5.59 -0.71 4.72
N GLU A 96 5.36 -1.39 3.60
CA GLU A 96 5.13 -0.70 2.32
C GLU A 96 3.81 0.08 2.32
N GLY A 97 2.80 -0.40 3.04
CA GLY A 97 1.55 0.31 3.27
C GLY A 97 1.75 1.61 4.04
N TRP A 98 2.69 1.63 4.99
CA TRP A 98 3.00 2.85 5.74
C TRP A 98 3.72 3.89 4.89
N HIS A 99 4.59 3.46 3.96
CA HIS A 99 5.11 4.36 2.94
C HIS A 99 4.00 4.99 2.08
N ALA A 100 2.94 4.24 1.79
CA ALA A 100 1.77 4.80 1.12
C ALA A 100 1.06 5.86 1.96
N VAL A 101 0.92 5.66 3.28
CA VAL A 101 0.38 6.67 4.21
C VAL A 101 1.23 7.94 4.21
N GLN A 102 2.55 7.80 4.39
CA GLN A 102 3.49 8.92 4.38
C GLN A 102 3.38 9.74 3.10
N GLN A 103 3.32 9.07 1.95
CA GLN A 103 3.31 9.72 0.64
C GLN A 103 1.94 10.33 0.31
N ILE A 104 0.86 9.58 0.49
CA ILE A 104 -0.48 10.01 0.07
C ILE A 104 -1.08 11.00 1.07
N CYS A 105 -0.91 10.75 2.36
CA CYS A 105 -1.62 11.48 3.41
C CYS A 105 -0.75 12.56 4.06
N ASN A 106 0.58 12.41 4.03
CA ASN A 106 1.50 13.32 4.70
C ASN A 106 2.58 13.92 3.78
N LYS A 107 2.32 13.98 2.47
CA LYS A 107 3.17 14.65 1.46
C LYS A 107 4.64 14.17 1.47
N GLY A 108 4.86 12.89 1.74
CA GLY A 108 6.18 12.27 1.80
C GLY A 108 6.97 12.57 3.08
N LEU A 109 6.31 13.09 4.11
CA LEU A 109 6.92 13.38 5.41
C LEU A 109 6.63 12.26 6.43
N PRO A 110 7.51 12.07 7.44
CA PRO A 110 7.25 11.23 8.59
C PRO A 110 6.01 11.71 9.36
N VAL A 111 5.19 10.77 9.79
CA VAL A 111 3.93 11.01 10.52
C VAL A 111 4.17 11.05 12.03
N LEU A 112 5.07 10.21 12.53
CA LEU A 112 5.35 10.04 13.95
C LEU A 112 6.57 10.84 14.39
N SER A 113 6.65 11.12 15.69
CA SER A 113 7.85 11.74 16.25
C SER A 113 9.02 10.77 16.25
N LYS A 114 10.25 11.29 16.05
CA LYS A 114 11.47 10.48 16.17
C LYS A 114 11.52 9.73 17.52
N LYS A 115 11.14 10.38 18.63
CA LYS A 115 11.15 9.73 19.95
C LYS A 115 10.28 8.47 19.96
N THR A 116 9.05 8.56 19.43
CA THR A 116 8.10 7.44 19.33
C THR A 116 8.61 6.33 18.42
N VAL A 117 9.24 6.70 17.29
CA VAL A 117 9.76 5.74 16.32
C VAL A 117 10.96 4.99 16.91
N PHE A 118 11.97 5.72 17.38
CA PHE A 118 13.23 5.12 17.84
C PHE A 118 13.10 4.30 19.12
N SER A 119 12.06 4.52 19.94
CA SER A 119 11.75 3.66 21.09
C SER A 119 11.22 2.28 20.69
N LYS A 120 10.70 2.12 19.46
CA LYS A 120 10.17 0.84 18.94
C LYS A 120 11.21 0.04 18.14
N LEU A 121 12.35 0.65 17.81
CA LEU A 121 13.38 0.02 16.98
C LEU A 121 14.35 -0.82 17.80
N THR A 122 14.65 -2.02 17.29
CA THR A 122 15.73 -2.85 17.83
C THR A 122 17.09 -2.25 17.50
N GLN A 123 18.15 -2.73 18.15
CA GLN A 123 19.51 -2.33 17.80
C GLN A 123 19.89 -2.78 16.37
N SER A 124 19.36 -3.93 15.92
CA SER A 124 19.52 -4.41 14.56
C SER A 124 18.87 -3.47 13.54
N ASP A 125 17.64 -3.01 13.82
CA ASP A 125 16.95 -2.04 12.96
C ASP A 125 17.77 -0.74 12.82
N LYS A 126 18.28 -0.22 13.93
CA LYS A 126 19.11 1.01 13.93
C LYS A 126 20.42 0.82 13.16
N LYS A 127 21.03 -0.36 13.22
CA LYS A 127 22.23 -0.68 12.44
C LYS A 127 21.90 -0.75 10.94
N ASN A 128 20.85 -1.49 10.58
CA ASN A 128 20.42 -1.65 9.19
C ASN A 128 20.03 -0.31 8.55
N LEU A 129 19.34 0.56 9.28
CA LEU A 129 19.02 1.91 8.81
C LEU A 129 20.30 2.69 8.46
N LYS A 130 21.32 2.60 9.31
CA LYS A 130 22.60 3.29 9.08
C LYS A 130 23.38 2.75 7.88
N GLU A 131 23.29 1.45 7.65
CA GLU A 131 24.07 0.73 6.64
C GLU A 131 23.46 0.86 5.23
N PHE A 132 22.13 0.83 5.12
CA PHE A 132 21.46 0.66 3.83
C PHE A 132 20.72 1.89 3.29
N TYR A 133 20.63 2.98 4.06
CA TYR A 133 19.83 4.13 3.68
C TYR A 133 20.62 5.44 3.79
N ASP A 134 20.17 6.45 3.04
CA ASP A 134 20.65 7.81 3.21
C ASP A 134 19.99 8.47 4.42
N ARG A 135 20.72 9.39 5.07
CA ARG A 135 20.23 10.08 6.28
C ARG A 135 18.91 10.83 6.04
N SER A 136 18.66 11.29 4.82
CA SER A 136 17.41 11.94 4.42
C SER A 136 16.20 11.01 4.51
N GLN A 137 16.39 9.70 4.34
CA GLN A 137 15.34 8.68 4.38
C GLN A 137 15.19 8.01 5.74
N TYR A 138 16.14 8.20 6.65
CA TYR A 138 16.18 7.50 7.95
C TYR A 138 14.86 7.57 8.70
N HIS A 139 14.22 8.73 8.79
CA HIS A 139 13.02 8.85 9.60
C HIS A 139 11.83 8.12 8.97
N LEU A 140 11.68 8.17 7.63
CA LEU A 140 10.59 7.50 6.92
C LEU A 140 10.69 5.98 7.06
N GLU A 141 11.89 5.45 6.85
CA GLU A 141 12.18 4.00 6.94
C GLU A 141 12.13 3.51 8.38
N ALA A 142 12.65 4.29 9.33
CA ALA A 142 12.53 3.99 10.75
C ALA A 142 11.07 3.91 11.19
N GLU A 143 10.24 4.84 10.72
CA GLU A 143 8.83 4.88 11.05
C GLU A 143 8.08 3.69 10.46
N ALA A 144 8.34 3.34 9.20
CA ALA A 144 7.75 2.16 8.57
C ALA A 144 8.13 0.87 9.33
N ARG A 145 9.41 0.68 9.72
CA ARG A 145 9.86 -0.43 10.58
C ARG A 145 9.22 -0.44 11.96
N ALA A 146 8.98 0.73 12.55
CA ALA A 146 8.33 0.82 13.86
C ALA A 146 6.85 0.42 13.79
N ILE A 147 6.21 0.67 12.64
CA ILE A 147 4.80 0.37 12.41
C ILE A 147 4.60 -1.06 11.90
N GLU A 148 5.54 -1.63 11.16
CA GLU A 148 5.41 -2.96 10.54
C GLU A 148 5.14 -4.07 11.56
N LYS A 149 5.50 -3.88 12.84
CA LYS A 149 5.30 -4.84 13.95
C LYS A 149 4.01 -4.61 14.76
N THR A 150 3.24 -3.58 14.42
CA THR A 150 2.01 -3.21 15.14
C THR A 150 0.87 -4.17 14.82
N PRO A 151 0.05 -4.63 15.80
CA PRO A 151 -1.11 -5.47 15.52
C PRO A 151 -2.04 -4.86 14.48
N THR A 152 -2.61 -5.67 13.59
CA THR A 152 -3.33 -5.17 12.40
C THR A 152 -4.47 -4.21 12.70
N ASP A 153 -5.28 -4.45 13.74
CA ASP A 153 -6.37 -3.53 14.07
C ASP A 153 -5.84 -2.17 14.58
N ALA A 154 -4.68 -2.14 15.25
CA ALA A 154 -4.01 -0.89 15.62
C ALA A 154 -3.39 -0.19 14.42
N TYR A 155 -2.75 -0.94 13.51
CA TYR A 155 -2.23 -0.43 12.24
C TYR A 155 -3.32 0.26 11.41
N ILE A 156 -4.50 -0.35 11.31
CA ILE A 156 -5.62 0.22 10.54
C ILE A 156 -6.14 1.51 11.20
N ARG A 157 -6.25 1.54 12.54
CA ARG A 157 -6.61 2.77 13.26
C ARG A 157 -5.58 3.88 13.02
N ASP A 158 -4.29 3.54 12.98
CA ASP A 158 -3.24 4.52 12.69
C ASP A 158 -3.36 5.06 11.26
N ILE A 159 -3.71 4.23 10.27
CA ILE A 159 -4.03 4.71 8.91
C ILE A 159 -5.18 5.73 8.96
N GLU A 160 -6.29 5.37 9.61
CA GLU A 160 -7.49 6.24 9.67
C GLU A 160 -7.22 7.56 10.40
N LEU A 161 -6.36 7.55 11.42
CA LEU A 161 -5.97 8.74 12.17
C LEU A 161 -5.17 9.73 11.30
N HIS A 162 -4.33 9.22 10.41
CA HIS A 162 -3.35 10.00 9.67
C HIS A 162 -3.73 10.27 8.20
N CYS A 163 -4.73 9.57 7.67
CA CYS A 163 -5.32 9.77 6.36
C CYS A 163 -6.77 10.26 6.50
N LYS A 164 -6.96 11.58 6.64
CA LYS A 164 -8.28 12.23 6.67
C LYS A 164 -8.78 12.57 5.28
#